data_AF-A0A2H0MKN7-F1
#
_entry.id   AF-A0A2H0MKN7-F1
#
_cell.length_a   1.000
_cell.length_b   1.000
_cell.length_c   1.000
_cell.angle_alpha   90.00
_cell.angle_beta   90.00
_cell.angle_gamma   90.00
#
_symmetry.space_group_name_H-M   'P 1'
#
loop_
_entity.id
_entity.type
_entity.pdbx_description
1 polymer ?
#
loop_
_entity_poly.entity_id
_entity_poly.type
_entity_poly.pdbx_seq_one_letter_code
_entity_poly.pdbx_strand_id
1 'polypeptide(L)'
;PRQVYCVKYPVDGVEQPVQVTGWDADTHSPCPAFACRVEESGDGTALLIYGGNGGVRFKLLEDETPWSLTAPGQWGETHLVYPVGSFLVYTDEC
;
A
#
# COMPACT_ATOMS: atom_id res chain seq x y z
N PRO A 1 -7.86 8.84 -8.20
CA PRO A 1 -6.93 8.09 -7.31
C PRO A 1 -5.53 8.22 -7.90
N ARG A 2 -4.49 8.39 -7.08
CA ARG A 2 -3.10 8.44 -7.56
C ARG A 2 -2.38 7.15 -7.19
N GLN A 3 -1.56 6.64 -8.09
CA GLN A 3 -0.80 5.41 -7.83
C GLN A 3 0.23 5.67 -6.73
N VAL A 4 0.31 4.77 -5.76
CA VAL A 4 1.23 4.84 -4.63
C VAL A 4 2.31 3.78 -4.81
N TYR A 5 3.55 4.17 -4.57
CA TYR A 5 4.72 3.29 -4.61
C TYR A 5 5.21 2.92 -3.21
N CYS A 6 5.19 3.89 -2.27
CA CYS A 6 5.69 3.67 -0.91
C CYS A 6 4.87 4.42 0.14
N VAL A 7 4.74 3.81 1.31
CA VAL A 7 4.10 4.37 2.51
C VAL A 7 5.00 4.14 3.73
N LYS A 8 4.78 4.89 4.82
CA LYS A 8 5.34 4.52 6.13
C LYS A 8 4.45 3.47 6.79
N TYR A 9 5.04 2.39 7.27
CA TYR A 9 4.31 1.31 7.93
C TYR A 9 5.11 0.79 9.13
N PRO A 10 4.45 0.40 10.23
CA PRO A 10 5.11 -0.16 11.40
C PRO A 10 5.57 -1.59 11.10
N VAL A 11 6.89 -1.78 10.99
CA VAL A 11 7.50 -3.11 10.89
C VAL A 11 8.20 -3.39 12.21
N ASP A 12 7.78 -4.46 12.90
CA ASP A 12 8.27 -4.81 14.24
C ASP A 12 8.19 -3.64 15.25
N GLY A 13 7.16 -2.80 15.12
CA GLY A 13 6.91 -1.65 15.97
C GLY A 13 7.71 -0.38 15.61
N VAL A 14 8.49 -0.41 14.52
CA VAL A 14 9.27 0.72 14.02
C VAL A 14 8.66 1.26 12.73
N GLU A 15 8.32 2.54 12.71
CA GLU A 15 7.86 3.24 11.52
C GLU A 15 8.97 3.37 10.49
N GLN A 16 8.83 2.71 9.34
CA GLN A 16 9.80 2.78 8.25
C GLN A 16 9.12 2.78 6.88
N PRO A 17 9.78 3.31 5.83
CA PRO A 17 9.23 3.26 4.49
C PRO A 17 9.20 1.81 3.98
N VAL A 18 8.07 1.42 3.39
CA VAL A 18 7.88 0.11 2.74
C VAL A 18 7.35 0.33 1.34
N GLN A 19 7.69 -0.55 0.41
CA GLN A 19 7.05 -0.57 -0.90
C GLN A 19 5.61 -1.07 -0.75
N VAL A 20 4.71 -0.58 -1.59
CA VAL A 20 3.33 -1.05 -1.66
C VAL A 20 2.94 -1.38 -3.09
N THR A 21 2.22 -2.49 -3.25
CA THR A 21 1.55 -2.87 -4.50
C THR A 21 0.15 -3.39 -4.20
N GLY A 22 -0.76 -3.34 -5.16
CA GLY A 22 -2.00 -4.10 -5.10
C GLY A 22 -1.76 -5.56 -5.48
N TRP A 23 -2.73 -6.42 -5.15
CA TRP A 23 -2.74 -7.81 -5.55
C TRP A 23 -4.03 -8.17 -6.28
N ASP A 24 -3.89 -8.73 -7.47
CA ASP A 24 -5.00 -9.33 -8.21
C ASP A 24 -5.07 -10.83 -7.85
N ALA A 25 -6.11 -11.19 -7.10
CA ALA A 25 -6.38 -12.54 -6.65
C ALA A 25 -6.86 -13.45 -7.79
N ASP A 26 -7.45 -12.90 -8.87
CA ASP A 26 -7.93 -13.70 -10.00
C ASP A 26 -6.75 -14.11 -10.90
N THR A 27 -5.78 -13.21 -11.09
CA THR A 27 -4.59 -13.47 -11.92
C THR A 27 -3.36 -13.90 -11.11
N HIS A 28 -3.44 -13.90 -9.78
CA HIS A 28 -2.32 -14.17 -8.87
C HIS A 28 -1.08 -13.33 -9.18
N SER A 29 -1.28 -12.03 -9.43
CA SER A 29 -0.21 -11.14 -9.88
C SER A 29 -0.25 -9.77 -9.17
N PRO A 30 0.90 -9.08 -9.03
CA PRO A 30 0.90 -7.72 -8.51
C PRO A 30 0.23 -6.77 -9.50
N CYS A 31 -0.56 -5.84 -8.98
CA CYS A 31 -1.17 -4.75 -9.72
C CYS A 31 -0.89 -3.40 -9.03
N PRO A 32 -1.14 -2.25 -9.65
CA PRO A 32 -0.96 -0.96 -8.99
C PRO A 32 -1.77 -0.83 -7.68
N ALA A 33 -1.18 -0.18 -6.67
CA ALA A 33 -1.88 0.34 -5.50
C ALA A 33 -2.21 1.83 -5.69
N PHE A 34 -3.31 2.29 -5.11
CA PHE A 34 -3.79 3.65 -5.25
C PHE A 34 -4.15 4.26 -3.90
N ALA A 35 -3.99 5.57 -3.79
CA ALA A 35 -4.58 6.36 -2.72
C ALA A 35 -5.74 7.23 -3.25
N CYS A 36 -6.83 7.28 -2.50
CA CYS A 36 -7.91 8.23 -2.68
C CYS A 36 -8.31 8.86 -1.34
N ARG A 37 -8.91 10.04 -1.41
CA ARG A 37 -9.53 10.66 -0.23
C ARG A 37 -10.91 10.05 -0.02
N VAL A 38 -11.23 9.73 1.23
CA VAL A 38 -12.55 9.25 1.65
C VAL A 38 -13.06 10.10 2.80
N GLU A 39 -14.37 10.28 2.88
CA GLU A 39 -15.02 10.94 4.02
C GLU A 39 -15.28 9.89 5.11
N GLU A 40 -14.90 10.20 6.35
CA GLU A 40 -15.28 9.42 7.52
C GLU A 40 -16.36 10.18 8.29
N SER A 41 -17.36 9.45 8.80
CA SER A 41 -18.58 10.02 9.38
C SER A 41 -18.40 10.73 10.73
N GLY A 42 -17.17 11.14 11.10
CA GLY A 42 -16.88 11.78 12.39
C GLY A 42 -15.59 12.61 12.43
N ASP A 43 -14.50 12.14 11.81
CA ASP A 43 -13.15 12.74 11.95
C ASP A 43 -12.69 13.56 10.72
N GLY A 44 -13.56 13.71 9.71
CA GLY A 44 -13.25 14.46 8.50
C GLY A 44 -12.79 13.57 7.34
N THR A 45 -11.79 14.01 6.59
CA THR A 45 -11.29 13.30 5.40
C THR A 45 -10.09 12.42 5.76
N ALA A 46 -10.05 11.19 5.26
CA ALA A 46 -8.93 10.26 5.36
C ALA A 46 -8.36 9.91 3.97
N LEU A 47 -7.22 9.23 3.95
CA LEU A 47 -6.62 8.62 2.76
C LEU A 47 -6.79 7.10 2.83
N LEU A 48 -7.56 6.54 1.90
CA LEU A 48 -7.69 5.11 1.68
C LEU A 48 -6.65 4.65 0.66
N ILE A 49 -5.82 3.68 1.05
CA ILE A 49 -4.91 2.97 0.13
C ILE A 49 -5.46 1.58 -0.13
N TYR A 50 -5.59 1.25 -1.41
CA TYR A 50 -6.17 0.00 -1.87
C TYR A 50 -5.49 -0.46 -3.16
N GLY A 51 -5.64 -1.73 -3.51
CA GLY A 51 -5.11 -2.27 -4.75
C GLY A 51 -5.70 -3.65 -5.05
N GLY A 52 -6.07 -3.89 -6.31
CA GLY A 52 -6.67 -5.15 -6.76
C GLY A 52 -7.89 -5.60 -5.93
N ASN A 53 -8.28 -6.86 -6.10
CA ASN A 53 -9.31 -7.53 -5.30
C ASN A 53 -8.72 -8.40 -4.18
N GLY A 54 -7.40 -8.58 -4.15
CA GLY A 54 -6.65 -9.29 -3.11
C GLY A 54 -6.06 -8.37 -2.04
N GLY A 55 -6.32 -7.05 -2.10
CA GLY A 55 -5.78 -6.07 -1.17
C GLY A 55 -4.36 -5.61 -1.54
N VAL A 56 -3.66 -5.03 -0.57
CA VAL A 56 -2.32 -4.48 -0.76
C VAL A 56 -1.25 -5.36 -0.14
N ARG A 57 -0.08 -5.39 -0.78
CA ARG A 57 1.11 -6.10 -0.31
C ARG A 57 2.24 -5.13 -0.02
N PHE A 58 3.08 -5.53 0.92
CA PHE A 58 4.22 -4.76 1.39
C PHE A 58 5.48 -5.62 1.40
N LYS A 59 6.60 -4.92 1.27
CA LYS A 59 7.94 -5.43 1.54
C LYS A 59 8.83 -4.25 1.90
N LEU A 60 9.99 -4.52 2.50
CA LEU A 60 10.95 -3.47 2.87
C LEU A 60 11.35 -2.64 1.64
N LEU A 61 11.70 -1.37 1.85
CA LEU A 61 12.04 -0.48 0.75
C LEU A 61 13.23 -1.02 -0.07
N GLU A 62 14.23 -1.58 0.59
CA GLU A 62 15.39 -2.22 -0.07
C GLU A 62 15.14 -3.63 -0.62
N ASP A 63 13.97 -4.23 -0.42
CA ASP A 63 13.68 -5.59 -0.93
C ASP A 63 13.38 -5.53 -2.44
N GLU A 64 14.32 -6.04 -3.25
CA GLU A 64 14.20 -6.13 -4.71
C GLU A 64 13.56 -7.44 -5.20
N THR A 65 13.18 -8.35 -4.31
CA THR A 65 12.58 -9.64 -4.71
C THR A 65 11.25 -9.43 -5.44
N PRO A 66 10.92 -10.27 -6.44
CA PRO A 66 9.61 -10.21 -7.09
C PRO A 66 8.46 -10.36 -6.09
N TRP A 67 7.35 -9.67 -6.35
CA TRP A 67 6.15 -9.80 -5.53
C TRP A 67 5.62 -11.24 -5.55
N SER A 68 5.38 -11.81 -4.36
CA SER A 68 4.91 -13.19 -4.21
C SER A 68 4.09 -13.33 -2.94
N LEU A 69 3.05 -14.17 -2.98
CA LEU A 69 2.27 -14.54 -1.79
C LEU A 69 3.05 -15.37 -0.77
N THR A 70 4.11 -16.06 -1.21
CA THR A 70 4.87 -17.02 -0.40
C THR A 70 6.23 -16.51 0.07
N ALA A 71 6.62 -15.29 -0.33
CA ALA A 71 7.90 -14.72 0.09
C ALA A 71 7.83 -14.31 1.58
N PRO A 72 8.76 -14.78 2.43
CA PRO A 72 8.69 -14.57 3.88
C PRO A 72 8.91 -13.12 4.34
N GLY A 73 9.50 -12.26 3.50
CA GLY A 73 9.67 -10.83 3.76
C GLY A 73 8.51 -9.95 3.24
N GLN A 74 7.45 -10.57 2.73
CA GLN A 74 6.32 -9.86 2.13
C GLN A 74 5.02 -10.19 2.85
N TRP A 75 4.32 -9.15 3.29
CA TRP A 75 3.04 -9.26 4.00
C TRP A 75 1.96 -8.47 3.26
N GLY A 76 0.73 -8.49 3.76
CA GLY A 76 -0.36 -7.79 3.10
C GLY A 76 -1.50 -7.45 4.04
N GLU A 77 -2.29 -6.47 3.62
CA GLU A 77 -3.46 -5.95 4.31
C GLU A 77 -4.60 -5.83 3.30
N THR A 78 -5.84 -5.82 3.78
CA THR A 78 -6.99 -5.61 2.87
C THR A 78 -6.98 -4.21 2.26
N HIS A 79 -6.65 -3.21 3.08
CA HIS A 79 -6.51 -1.80 2.74
C HIS A 79 -5.79 -1.09 3.90
N LEU A 80 -5.33 0.14 3.67
CA LEU A 80 -4.85 1.03 4.73
C LEU A 80 -5.67 2.30 4.77
N VAL A 81 -5.87 2.84 5.96
CA VAL A 81 -6.48 4.16 6.16
C VAL A 81 -5.49 5.02 6.92
N TYR A 82 -5.16 6.18 6.37
CA TYR A 82 -4.27 7.15 7.00
C TYR A 82 -4.93 8.52 7.12
N PRO A 83 -4.51 9.34 8.10
CA PRO A 83 -4.85 10.76 8.12
C PRO A 83 -4.38 11.46 6.84
N VAL A 84 -5.14 12.46 6.39
CA VAL A 84 -4.70 13.35 5.30
C VAL A 84 -3.37 14.03 5.68
N GLY A 85 -2.42 14.06 4.76
CA GLY A 85 -1.10 14.65 4.98
C GLY A 85 -0.04 13.64 5.47
N SER A 86 -0.41 12.37 5.64
CA SER A 86 0.54 11.29 5.90
C SER A 86 1.58 11.15 4.78
N PHE A 87 2.71 10.50 5.09
CA PHE A 87 3.76 10.25 4.12
C PHE A 87 3.31 9.18 3.11
N LEU A 88 3.17 9.57 1.84
CA LEU A 88 3.05 8.68 0.70
C LEU A 88 4.01 9.15 -0.40
N VAL A 89 4.69 8.19 -1.01
CA VAL A 89 5.40 8.40 -2.27
C VAL A 89 4.51 7.89 -3.39
N TYR A 90 4.09 8.81 -4.26
CA TYR A 90 3.35 8.47 -5.46
C TYR A 90 4.33 8.04 -6.55
N THR A 91 3.90 7.16 -7.45
CA THR A 91 4.67 6.89 -8.66
C THR A 91 4.69 8.18 -9.51
N ASP A 92 5.85 8.55 -10.04
CA ASP A 92 5.90 9.66 -11.01
C ASP A 92 5.07 9.31 -12.23
N GLU A 93 4.14 10.20 -12.59
CA GLU A 93 3.46 10.17 -13.88
C GLU A 93 4.40 10.86 -14.87
N CYS A 94 5.14 10.07 -15.66
CA CYS A 94 5.86 10.57 -16.84
C CYS A 94 4.88 11.11 -17.89
#